data_AF-A0A0G0DFT9-F1
#
_entry.id   AF-A0A0G0DFT9-F1
#
_cell.length_a   1.000
_cell.length_b   1.000
_cell.length_c   1.000
_cell.angle_alpha   90.00
_cell.angle_beta   90.00
_cell.angle_gamma   90.00
#
_symmetry.space_group_name_H-M   'P 1'
#
loop_
_entity.id
_entity.type
_entity.pdbx_description
1 polymer ?
#
loop_
_entity_poly.entity_id
_entity_poly.type
_entity_poly.pdbx_seq_one_letter_code
_entity_poly.pdbx_strand_id
1 'polypeptide(L)'
;MNLPMKLARVLTIIFSLGIFLLLNNFDKRYYQPSLPVLDSNWTNLVFGVDSDQSVEELRTKYITVDNDGDIQHFLTTASTPIDALIENGYSVSNMNRVITTSPLNVLTNNAYIILQTYRTIIEDITISVPFERITQGATLCQNLSKKIVSQQGVLGIMTQTFRKTYEGGDLVASEIVEENLLKEPVKEIIILEGPDDNPNQVPQIGYNCTYWESYVDNNVSASAEEKQWLKFTMKWESGCNAESNKHSYYKGLFQWDPCLWYEQFPNDNIFDGKKQIQRTLAKLRAGARPQYMWPAVYKKYVATYGELSWLK
;
A
#
# COMPACT_ATOMS: atom_id res chain seq x y z
N MET A 1 -100.11 45.36 -56.49
CA MET A 1 -99.26 44.46 -55.69
C MET A 1 -97.96 44.23 -56.45
N ASN A 2 -96.82 44.48 -55.81
CA ASN A 2 -95.56 44.93 -56.41
C ASN A 2 -94.95 44.06 -57.55
N LEU A 3 -95.24 44.42 -58.80
CA LEU A 3 -94.50 43.97 -59.99
C LEU A 3 -93.17 44.73 -60.26
N PRO A 4 -92.98 46.03 -59.91
CA PRO A 4 -91.73 46.73 -60.28
C PRO A 4 -90.51 46.32 -59.43
N MET A 5 -90.73 45.70 -58.27
CA MET A 5 -89.65 45.34 -57.35
C MET A 5 -88.92 44.03 -57.72
N LYS A 6 -89.60 43.12 -58.45
CA LYS A 6 -88.99 41.87 -58.94
C LYS A 6 -88.08 42.12 -60.15
N LEU A 7 -88.46 43.04 -61.03
CA LEU A 7 -87.64 43.36 -62.22
C LEU A 7 -86.32 44.04 -61.84
N ALA A 8 -86.34 44.94 -60.85
CA ALA A 8 -85.14 45.62 -60.35
C ALA A 8 -84.13 44.66 -59.70
N ARG A 9 -84.60 43.61 -59.02
CA ARG A 9 -83.74 42.58 -58.41
C ARG A 9 -83.09 41.65 -59.44
N VAL A 10 -83.80 41.35 -60.53
CA VAL A 10 -83.24 40.51 -61.61
C VAL A 10 -82.18 41.28 -62.41
N LEU A 11 -82.42 42.56 -62.69
CA LEU A 11 -81.44 43.41 -63.39
C LEU A 11 -80.16 43.63 -62.59
N THR A 12 -80.25 43.78 -61.26
CA THR A 12 -79.07 43.92 -60.39
C THR A 12 -78.24 42.64 -60.31
N ILE A 13 -78.87 41.47 -60.31
CA ILE A 13 -78.16 40.17 -60.34
C ILE A 13 -77.46 39.95 -61.68
N ILE A 14 -78.09 40.31 -62.80
CA ILE A 14 -77.47 40.17 -64.12
C ILE A 14 -76.28 41.12 -64.26
N PHE A 15 -76.40 42.35 -63.74
CA PHE A 15 -75.32 43.34 -63.79
C PHE A 15 -74.13 42.95 -62.90
N SER A 16 -74.38 42.41 -61.71
CA SER A 16 -73.31 41.92 -60.83
C SER A 16 -72.60 40.68 -61.40
N LEU A 17 -73.33 39.77 -62.06
CA LEU A 17 -72.74 38.62 -62.73
C LEU A 17 -71.87 39.03 -63.93
N GLY A 18 -72.29 40.06 -64.67
CA GLY A 18 -71.51 40.62 -65.78
C GLY A 18 -70.20 41.28 -65.31
N ILE A 19 -70.23 42.01 -64.21
CA ILE A 19 -69.02 42.62 -63.61
C ILE A 19 -68.08 41.54 -63.09
N PHE A 20 -68.60 40.49 -62.44
CA PHE A 20 -67.79 39.38 -61.94
C PHE A 20 -67.06 38.64 -63.08
N LEU A 21 -67.74 38.41 -64.21
CA LEU A 21 -67.12 37.77 -65.38
C LEU A 21 -66.09 38.67 -66.08
N LEU A 22 -66.30 39.99 -66.08
CA LEU A 22 -65.30 40.94 -66.60
C LEU A 22 -64.05 40.99 -65.71
N LEU A 23 -64.20 41.07 -64.39
CA LEU A 23 -63.08 41.09 -63.45
C LEU A 23 -62.26 39.79 -63.50
N ASN A 24 -62.93 38.64 -63.62
CA ASN A 24 -62.25 37.33 -63.67
C ASN A 24 -61.46 37.11 -64.99
N ASN A 25 -61.77 37.86 -66.05
CA ASN A 25 -61.02 37.81 -67.32
C ASN A 25 -59.80 38.74 -67.34
N PHE A 26 -59.71 39.73 -66.44
CA PHE A 26 -58.52 40.58 -66.29
C PHE A 26 -57.39 39.90 -65.49
N ASP A 27 -57.73 38.95 -64.60
CA ASP A 27 -56.75 38.25 -63.75
C ASP A 27 -55.89 37.22 -64.52
N LYS A 28 -56.34 36.77 -65.70
CA LYS A 28 -55.61 35.79 -66.53
C LYS A 28 -54.48 36.38 -67.38
N ARG A 29 -54.21 37.69 -67.30
CA ARG A 29 -53.15 38.34 -68.10
C ARG A 29 -51.89 38.74 -67.33
N TYR A 30 -51.80 38.48 -66.03
CA TYR A 30 -50.59 38.77 -65.26
C TYR A 30 -50.27 37.69 -64.23
N TYR A 31 -49.70 36.57 -64.70
CA TYR A 31 -48.60 35.88 -64.01
C TYR A 31 -47.98 34.87 -64.97
N GLN A 32 -46.95 35.29 -65.70
CA GLN A 32 -45.98 34.34 -66.24
C GLN A 32 -44.85 34.28 -65.22
N PRO A 33 -44.52 33.11 -64.63
CA PRO A 33 -43.28 32.97 -63.90
C PRO A 33 -42.16 33.20 -64.92
N SER A 34 -41.46 34.33 -64.79
CA SER A 34 -40.23 34.57 -65.53
C SER A 34 -39.26 33.45 -65.18
N LEU A 35 -38.76 32.76 -66.21
CA LEU A 35 -37.61 31.85 -66.08
C LEU A 35 -36.51 32.57 -65.27
N PRO A 36 -35.83 31.90 -64.31
CA PRO A 36 -34.71 32.53 -63.63
C PRO A 36 -33.62 32.82 -64.66
N VAL A 37 -33.45 34.09 -65.00
CA VAL A 37 -32.36 34.61 -65.82
C VAL A 37 -31.15 34.78 -64.92
N LEU A 38 -30.56 33.68 -64.47
CA LEU A 38 -29.22 33.66 -63.90
C LEU A 38 -28.75 32.20 -63.90
N ASP A 39 -27.89 31.89 -64.86
CA ASP A 39 -27.08 30.67 -64.84
C ASP A 39 -26.35 30.60 -63.49
N SER A 40 -26.31 29.41 -62.90
CA SER A 40 -25.77 29.08 -61.56
C SER A 40 -24.29 29.41 -61.34
N ASN A 41 -23.62 30.06 -62.30
CA ASN A 41 -22.19 30.37 -62.27
C ASN A 41 -21.84 31.82 -61.89
N TRP A 42 -22.80 32.75 -61.83
CA TRP A 42 -22.49 34.16 -61.56
C TRP A 42 -22.14 34.46 -60.10
N THR A 43 -22.77 33.77 -59.15
CA THR A 43 -22.48 33.92 -57.72
C THR A 43 -21.06 33.47 -57.37
N ASN A 44 -20.60 32.36 -57.95
CA ASN A 44 -19.23 31.87 -57.81
C ASN A 44 -18.19 32.84 -58.38
N LEU A 45 -18.50 33.50 -59.51
CA LEU A 45 -17.56 34.39 -60.19
C LEU A 45 -17.37 35.75 -59.48
N VAL A 46 -18.41 36.27 -58.82
CA VAL A 46 -18.42 37.62 -58.22
C VAL A 46 -18.01 37.62 -56.75
N PHE A 47 -18.42 36.59 -55.99
CA PHE A 47 -18.16 36.54 -54.56
C PHE A 47 -17.02 35.59 -54.18
N GLY A 48 -16.57 34.71 -55.09
CA GLY A 48 -15.55 33.70 -54.79
C GLY A 48 -15.97 32.70 -53.70
N VAL A 49 -17.26 32.69 -53.36
CA VAL A 49 -17.84 31.81 -52.34
C VAL A 49 -18.53 30.68 -53.08
N ASP A 50 -17.98 29.47 -52.93
CA ASP A 50 -18.64 28.24 -53.34
C ASP A 50 -19.94 28.10 -52.55
N SER A 51 -21.08 28.26 -53.23
CA SER A 51 -22.40 28.32 -52.58
C SER A 51 -22.73 27.03 -51.84
N ASP A 52 -22.16 25.90 -52.24
CA ASP A 52 -22.40 24.61 -51.61
C ASP A 52 -21.61 24.47 -50.29
N GLN A 53 -20.37 24.97 -50.23
CA GLN A 53 -19.57 25.01 -48.99
C GLN A 53 -20.16 25.96 -47.94
N SER A 54 -20.58 27.15 -48.38
CA SER A 54 -21.17 28.16 -47.48
C SER A 54 -22.56 27.78 -46.95
N VAL A 55 -23.32 26.97 -47.70
CA VAL A 55 -24.62 26.43 -47.25
C VAL A 55 -24.44 25.28 -46.25
N GLU A 56 -23.40 24.44 -46.37
CA GLU A 56 -23.10 23.41 -45.36
C GLU A 56 -22.62 24.00 -44.03
N GLU A 57 -21.86 25.11 -44.05
CA GLU A 57 -21.41 25.79 -42.84
C GLU A 57 -22.57 26.37 -42.02
N LEU A 58 -23.67 26.80 -42.67
CA LEU A 58 -24.82 27.46 -42.03
C LEU A 58 -25.98 26.52 -41.65
N ARG A 59 -25.89 25.22 -41.93
CA ARG A 59 -26.95 24.26 -41.58
C ARG A 59 -26.95 23.96 -40.08
N THR A 60 -28.10 24.13 -39.45
CA THR A 60 -28.34 23.69 -38.06
C THR A 60 -28.10 22.18 -37.96
N LYS A 61 -27.19 21.79 -37.08
CA LYS A 61 -26.83 20.40 -36.79
C LYS A 61 -27.41 20.02 -35.43
N TYR A 62 -27.92 18.80 -35.33
CA TYR A 62 -28.26 18.15 -34.07
C TYR A 62 -27.05 17.42 -33.53
N ILE A 63 -26.72 17.67 -32.26
CA ILE A 63 -25.59 17.02 -31.59
C ILE A 63 -26.01 16.48 -30.23
N THR A 64 -25.29 15.47 -29.77
CA THR A 64 -25.38 14.96 -28.41
C THR A 64 -24.05 15.21 -27.71
N VAL A 65 -24.10 15.84 -26.55
CA VAL A 65 -22.93 16.10 -25.70
C VAL A 65 -23.07 15.28 -24.43
N ASP A 66 -22.10 14.43 -24.16
CA ASP A 66 -21.93 13.70 -22.90
C ASP A 66 -20.81 14.39 -22.10
N ASN A 67 -21.17 15.04 -20.99
CA ASN A 67 -20.23 15.70 -20.10
C ASN A 67 -20.12 14.91 -18.80
N ASP A 68 -19.08 14.06 -18.70
CA ASP A 68 -18.86 13.16 -17.57
C ASP A 68 -20.10 12.35 -17.14
N GLY A 69 -20.91 11.88 -18.10
CA GLY A 69 -22.13 11.11 -17.88
C GLY A 69 -23.42 11.93 -17.89
N ASP A 70 -23.34 13.26 -17.89
CA ASP A 70 -24.50 14.14 -18.11
C ASP A 70 -24.73 14.34 -19.61
N ILE A 71 -25.71 13.62 -20.15
CA ILE A 71 -26.01 13.60 -21.59
C ILE A 71 -27.09 14.64 -21.90
N GLN A 72 -26.73 15.58 -22.78
CA GLN A 72 -27.63 16.62 -23.27
C GLN A 72 -27.63 16.68 -24.80
N HIS A 73 -28.70 17.25 -25.37
CA HIS A 73 -28.88 17.35 -26.82
C HIS A 73 -29.05 18.81 -27.23
N PHE A 74 -28.38 19.23 -28.30
CA PHE A 74 -28.36 20.61 -28.75
C PHE A 74 -28.59 20.73 -30.25
N LEU A 75 -29.08 21.90 -30.65
CA LEU A 75 -29.10 22.36 -32.03
C LEU A 75 -28.09 23.50 -32.14
N THR A 76 -27.11 23.37 -33.02
CA THR A 76 -26.01 24.34 -33.17
C THR A 76 -25.72 24.61 -34.64
N THR A 77 -25.21 25.81 -34.92
CA THR A 77 -24.69 26.20 -36.24
C THR A 77 -23.16 26.15 -36.29
N ALA A 78 -22.50 25.72 -35.21
CA ALA A 78 -21.06 25.65 -35.12
C ALA A 78 -20.44 24.83 -36.26
N SER A 79 -19.28 25.29 -36.72
CA SER A 79 -18.51 24.63 -37.77
C SER A 79 -17.65 23.49 -37.23
N THR A 80 -17.25 23.51 -35.96
CA THR A 80 -16.40 22.49 -35.35
C THR A 80 -17.00 21.94 -34.04
N PRO A 81 -16.60 20.73 -33.60
CA PRO A 81 -17.01 20.18 -32.32
C PRO A 81 -16.64 21.05 -31.11
N ILE A 82 -15.49 21.75 -31.16
CA ILE A 82 -15.06 22.62 -30.06
C ILE A 82 -15.92 23.88 -30.01
N ASP A 83 -16.18 24.51 -31.16
CA ASP A 83 -17.05 25.69 -31.22
C ASP A 83 -18.47 25.35 -30.74
N ALA A 84 -18.98 24.17 -31.08
CA ALA A 84 -20.27 23.70 -30.59
C ALA A 84 -20.32 23.57 -29.06
N LEU A 85 -19.25 23.03 -28.45
CA LEU A 85 -19.17 22.95 -26.99
C LEU A 85 -19.19 24.36 -26.36
N ILE A 86 -18.41 25.30 -26.92
CA ILE A 86 -18.33 26.68 -26.42
C ILE A 86 -19.67 27.42 -26.60
N GLU A 87 -20.31 27.32 -27.76
CA GLU A 87 -21.62 27.92 -28.05
C GLU A 87 -22.71 27.47 -27.07
N ASN A 88 -22.64 26.20 -26.63
CA ASN A 88 -23.58 25.62 -25.68
C ASN A 88 -23.15 25.78 -24.21
N GLY A 89 -22.14 26.62 -23.95
CA GLY A 89 -21.75 27.04 -22.59
C GLY A 89 -20.73 26.15 -21.90
N TYR A 90 -20.16 25.16 -22.59
CA TYR A 90 -19.09 24.32 -22.03
C TYR A 90 -17.74 25.04 -22.12
N SER A 91 -16.99 25.05 -21.02
CA SER A 91 -15.61 25.55 -21.00
C SER A 91 -14.65 24.44 -21.44
N VAL A 92 -13.96 24.65 -22.57
CA VAL A 92 -12.94 23.70 -23.07
C VAL A 92 -11.55 24.27 -22.79
N SER A 93 -10.73 23.50 -22.08
CA SER A 93 -9.35 23.85 -21.71
C SER A 93 -8.41 22.65 -21.90
N ASN A 94 -7.13 22.80 -21.55
CA ASN A 94 -6.16 21.70 -21.51
C ASN A 94 -6.49 20.63 -20.45
N MET A 95 -7.41 20.90 -19.53
CA MET A 95 -7.93 19.94 -18.56
C MET A 95 -9.13 19.16 -19.11
N ASN A 96 -9.48 19.33 -20.38
CA ASN A 96 -10.60 18.66 -21.01
C ASN A 96 -10.10 17.82 -22.18
N ARG A 97 -10.64 16.61 -22.32
CA ARG A 97 -10.44 15.77 -23.49
C ARG A 97 -11.75 15.66 -24.24
N VAL A 98 -11.74 16.09 -25.49
CA VAL A 98 -12.90 16.01 -26.39
C VAL A 98 -12.73 14.78 -27.27
N ILE A 99 -13.67 13.86 -27.19
CA ILE A 99 -13.77 12.69 -28.08
C ILE A 99 -15.05 12.87 -28.88
N THR A 100 -14.98 12.74 -30.19
CA THR A 100 -16.13 13.01 -31.06
C THR A 100 -16.17 12.04 -32.23
N THR A 101 -17.38 11.76 -32.71
CA THR A 101 -17.59 11.00 -33.94
C THR A 101 -17.37 11.84 -35.20
N SER A 102 -17.30 13.17 -35.08
CA SER A 102 -16.98 14.09 -36.19
C SER A 102 -15.48 14.34 -36.31
N PRO A 103 -14.97 14.67 -37.51
CA PRO A 103 -13.64 15.25 -37.66
C PRO A 103 -13.47 16.52 -36.80
N LEU A 104 -12.26 16.74 -36.26
CA LEU A 104 -12.01 17.90 -35.37
C LEU A 104 -12.18 19.25 -36.05
N ASN A 105 -11.99 19.31 -37.38
CA ASN A 105 -12.12 20.52 -38.18
C ASN A 105 -13.51 20.74 -38.78
N VAL A 106 -14.42 19.76 -38.69
CA VAL A 106 -15.77 19.84 -39.28
C VAL A 106 -16.77 19.09 -38.41
N LEU A 107 -17.80 19.78 -37.93
CA LEU A 107 -18.91 19.18 -37.20
C LEU A 107 -19.96 18.60 -38.15
N THR A 108 -20.24 17.30 -38.02
CA THR A 108 -21.29 16.63 -38.80
C THR A 108 -22.61 16.58 -38.03
N ASN A 109 -23.74 16.48 -38.74
CA ASN A 109 -25.04 16.27 -38.10
C ASN A 109 -25.10 14.92 -37.37
N ASN A 110 -25.84 14.85 -36.27
CA ASN A 110 -25.90 13.72 -35.33
C ASN A 110 -24.55 13.36 -34.70
N ALA A 111 -23.63 14.32 -34.56
CA ALA A 111 -22.37 14.10 -33.85
C ALA A 111 -22.62 13.74 -32.39
N TYR A 112 -21.83 12.79 -31.90
CA TYR A 112 -21.76 12.47 -30.47
C TYR A 112 -20.41 12.97 -29.96
N ILE A 113 -20.45 13.88 -28.98
CA ILE A 113 -19.28 14.55 -28.41
C ILE A 113 -19.21 14.18 -26.93
N ILE A 114 -18.15 13.51 -26.53
CA ILE A 114 -17.82 13.23 -25.13
C ILE A 114 -16.83 14.28 -24.68
N LEU A 115 -17.20 15.01 -23.64
CA LEU A 115 -16.34 15.93 -22.91
C LEU A 115 -15.93 15.25 -21.61
N GLN A 116 -14.67 14.78 -21.55
CA GLN A 116 -14.09 14.23 -20.34
C GLN A 116 -13.33 15.33 -19.61
N THR A 117 -13.64 15.57 -18.34
CA THR A 117 -12.94 16.58 -17.53
C THR A 117 -11.86 15.93 -16.66
N TYR A 118 -10.70 16.58 -16.55
CA TYR A 118 -9.64 16.17 -15.64
C TYR A 118 -9.47 17.21 -14.55
N ARG A 119 -9.40 16.76 -13.30
CA ARG A 119 -9.14 17.63 -12.16
C ARG A 119 -7.97 17.09 -11.37
N THR A 120 -7.01 17.94 -11.08
CA THR A 120 -5.91 17.61 -10.17
C THR A 120 -6.09 18.35 -8.85
N ILE A 121 -5.97 17.63 -7.74
CA ILE A 121 -5.92 18.21 -6.39
C ILE A 121 -4.59 17.86 -5.73
N ILE A 122 -4.11 18.77 -4.90
CA ILE A 122 -2.97 18.56 -4.02
C ILE A 122 -3.52 18.43 -2.60
N GLU A 123 -3.16 17.34 -1.92
CA GLU A 123 -3.62 17.04 -0.57
C GLU A 123 -2.45 16.64 0.30
N ASP A 124 -2.33 17.27 1.47
CA ASP A 124 -1.33 16.94 2.46
C ASP A 124 -1.92 15.98 3.50
N ILE A 125 -1.27 14.85 3.68
CA ILE A 125 -1.66 13.83 4.67
C ILE A 125 -0.53 13.67 5.68
N THR A 126 -0.85 13.88 6.95
CA THR A 126 0.07 13.57 8.05
C THR A 126 -0.02 12.10 8.40
N ILE A 127 1.10 11.39 8.32
CA ILE A 127 1.22 9.99 8.70
C ILE A 127 2.27 9.80 9.79
N SER A 128 2.12 8.73 10.57
CA SER A 128 3.08 8.36 11.60
C SER A 128 4.21 7.51 11.02
N VAL A 129 5.43 7.80 11.45
CA VAL A 129 6.63 7.03 11.10
C VAL A 129 6.95 6.09 12.26
N PRO A 130 7.02 4.76 12.03
CA PRO A 130 7.34 3.81 13.09
C PRO A 130 8.75 4.03 13.64
N PHE A 131 8.94 3.73 14.93
CA PHE A 131 10.26 3.76 15.55
C PHE A 131 10.94 2.39 15.51
N GLU A 132 12.27 2.41 15.51
CA GLU A 132 13.09 1.21 15.64
C GLU A 132 13.18 0.77 17.11
N ARG A 133 13.16 -0.55 17.35
CA ARG A 133 13.42 -1.15 18.66
C ARG A 133 14.81 -1.77 18.69
N ILE A 134 15.63 -1.31 19.63
CA ILE A 134 16.97 -1.84 19.89
C ILE A 134 16.95 -2.59 21.22
N THR A 135 17.47 -3.82 21.22
CA THR A 135 17.69 -4.57 22.46
C THR A 135 19.18 -4.56 22.79
N GLN A 136 19.52 -4.12 23.99
CA GLN A 136 20.88 -4.04 24.52
C GLN A 136 21.06 -5.00 25.69
N GLY A 137 22.29 -5.43 25.92
CA GLY A 137 22.62 -6.43 26.93
C GLY A 137 22.60 -7.85 26.37
N ALA A 138 23.24 -8.75 27.12
CA ALA A 138 23.28 -10.18 26.82
C ALA A 138 22.87 -10.94 28.07
N THR A 139 22.31 -12.13 27.87
CA THR A 139 21.99 -13.03 28.97
C THR A 139 22.24 -14.46 28.55
N LEU A 140 22.76 -15.26 29.48
CA LEU A 140 22.92 -16.69 29.36
C LEU A 140 21.59 -17.44 29.47
N CYS A 141 20.57 -16.83 30.09
CA CYS A 141 19.23 -17.40 30.19
C CYS A 141 18.12 -16.37 29.95
N GLN A 142 17.46 -16.48 28.80
CA GLN A 142 16.36 -15.58 28.43
C GLN A 142 15.15 -15.71 29.37
N ASN A 143 14.83 -16.91 29.87
CA ASN A 143 13.67 -17.13 30.76
C ASN A 143 13.80 -16.42 32.11
N LEU A 144 15.04 -16.21 32.57
CA LEU A 144 15.33 -15.50 33.81
C LEU A 144 15.61 -14.01 33.58
N SER A 145 15.64 -13.57 32.32
CA SER A 145 15.92 -12.19 31.97
C SER A 145 14.71 -11.29 32.13
N LYS A 146 14.96 -10.07 32.60
CA LYS A 146 14.00 -8.98 32.67
C LYS A 146 14.27 -8.01 31.54
N LYS A 147 13.22 -7.65 30.82
CA LYS A 147 13.25 -6.60 29.81
C LYS A 147 12.92 -5.28 30.49
N ILE A 148 13.88 -4.38 30.53
CA ILE A 148 13.72 -3.04 31.09
C ILE A 148 13.73 -2.05 29.94
N VAL A 149 12.67 -1.26 29.82
CA VAL A 149 12.65 -0.17 28.83
C VAL A 149 13.49 0.97 29.39
N SER A 150 14.68 1.15 28.84
CA SER A 150 15.58 2.25 29.19
C SER A 150 15.18 3.54 28.47
N GLN A 151 14.66 3.41 27.25
CA GLN A 151 14.15 4.53 26.47
C GLN A 151 12.87 4.12 25.77
N GLN A 152 11.78 4.86 25.99
CA GLN A 152 10.51 4.63 25.33
C GLN A 152 10.58 5.07 23.86
N GLY A 153 10.09 4.23 22.96
CA GLY A 153 9.97 4.60 21.55
C GLY A 153 8.89 5.66 21.33
N VAL A 154 9.15 6.62 20.44
CA VAL A 154 8.20 7.67 20.06
C VAL A 154 8.06 7.68 18.55
N LEU A 155 6.82 7.62 18.07
CA LEU A 155 6.54 7.71 16.64
C LEU A 155 7.04 9.04 16.07
N GLY A 156 7.63 8.96 14.88
CA GLY A 156 7.89 10.12 14.05
C GLY A 156 6.61 10.58 13.38
N ILE A 157 6.69 11.75 12.75
CA ILE A 157 5.58 12.36 12.02
C ILE A 157 6.13 12.86 10.70
N MET A 158 5.51 12.45 9.60
CA MET A 158 5.81 12.98 8.27
C MET A 158 4.53 13.46 7.60
N THR A 159 4.66 14.48 6.76
CA THR A 159 3.62 14.91 5.84
C THR A 159 3.96 14.37 4.46
N GLN A 160 3.00 13.71 3.83
CA GLN A 160 3.07 13.32 2.42
C GLN A 160 2.10 14.16 1.63
N THR A 161 2.61 14.82 0.59
CA THR A 161 1.80 15.58 -0.35
C THR A 161 1.46 14.68 -1.53
N PHE A 162 0.16 14.43 -1.71
CA PHE A 162 -0.35 13.65 -2.82
C PHE A 162 -0.88 14.56 -3.92
N ARG A 163 -0.49 14.27 -5.16
CA ARG A 163 -1.19 14.75 -6.34
C ARG A 163 -2.19 13.68 -6.77
N LYS A 164 -3.47 14.01 -6.68
CA LYS A 164 -4.57 13.13 -7.10
C LYS A 164 -5.20 13.69 -8.37
N THR A 165 -5.32 12.87 -9.40
CA THR A 165 -5.97 13.22 -10.67
C THR A 165 -7.27 12.45 -10.79
N TYR A 166 -8.33 13.17 -11.07
CA TYR A 166 -9.68 12.68 -11.25
C TYR A 166 -10.10 12.86 -12.71
N GLU A 167 -10.82 11.88 -13.26
CA GLU A 167 -11.51 11.95 -14.54
C GLU A 167 -13.02 12.00 -14.27
N GLY A 168 -13.65 13.13 -14.59
CA GLY A 168 -14.99 13.50 -14.13
C GLY A 168 -15.06 13.57 -12.60
N GLY A 169 -15.42 12.45 -11.97
CA GLY A 169 -15.48 12.27 -10.52
C GLY A 169 -14.61 11.14 -9.96
N ASP A 170 -14.02 10.31 -10.81
CA ASP A 170 -13.32 9.09 -10.39
C ASP A 170 -11.82 9.32 -10.26
N LEU A 171 -11.22 8.83 -9.16
CA LEU A 171 -9.78 8.90 -8.94
C LEU A 171 -9.06 7.94 -9.91
N VAL A 172 -8.38 8.50 -10.91
CA VAL A 172 -7.67 7.72 -11.93
C VAL A 172 -6.16 7.60 -11.66
N ALA A 173 -5.58 8.55 -10.91
CA ALA A 173 -4.18 8.50 -10.51
C ALA A 173 -3.95 9.18 -9.16
N SER A 174 -3.02 8.65 -8.37
CA SER A 174 -2.51 9.27 -7.15
C SER A 174 -1.02 9.01 -7.05
N GLU A 175 -0.24 10.07 -6.89
CA GLU A 175 1.22 9.99 -6.73
C GLU A 175 1.67 10.85 -5.54
N ILE A 176 2.73 10.42 -4.87
CA ILE A 176 3.40 11.23 -3.85
C ILE A 176 4.34 12.17 -4.60
N VAL A 177 4.16 13.47 -4.41
CA VAL A 177 5.01 14.49 -5.03
C VAL A 177 6.05 15.07 -4.08
N GLU A 178 5.78 14.99 -2.77
CA GLU A 178 6.68 15.47 -1.74
C GLU A 178 6.49 14.68 -0.45
N GLU A 179 7.60 14.45 0.25
CA GLU A 179 7.62 13.88 1.59
C GLU A 179 8.44 14.79 2.49
N ASN A 180 7.86 15.22 3.61
CA ASN A 180 8.52 16.08 4.57
C ASN A 180 8.44 15.47 5.98
N LEU A 181 9.59 15.11 6.53
CA LEU A 181 9.68 14.55 7.87
C LEU A 181 9.65 15.69 8.91
N LEU A 182 8.51 15.83 9.58
CA LEU A 182 8.29 16.88 10.60
C LEU A 182 8.96 16.53 11.92
N LYS A 183 9.01 15.24 12.25
CA LYS A 183 9.58 14.73 13.49
C LYS A 183 10.19 13.35 13.27
N GLU A 184 11.47 13.23 13.57
CA GLU A 184 12.17 11.94 13.57
C GLU A 184 11.59 10.99 14.64
N PRO A 185 11.42 9.70 14.32
CA PRO A 185 11.07 8.71 15.32
C PRO A 185 12.20 8.54 16.33
N VAL A 186 11.84 8.45 17.61
CA VAL A 186 12.78 8.16 18.69
C VAL A 186 12.79 6.66 18.94
N LYS A 187 13.98 6.05 18.87
CA LYS A 187 14.13 4.60 19.06
C LYS A 187 13.70 4.15 20.45
N GLU A 188 13.15 2.94 20.54
CA GLU A 188 12.92 2.25 21.80
C GLU A 188 14.17 1.45 22.17
N ILE A 189 14.69 1.64 23.38
CA ILE A 189 15.84 0.89 23.89
C ILE A 189 15.37 0.00 25.04
N ILE A 190 15.48 -1.31 24.82
CA ILE A 190 15.18 -2.33 25.83
C ILE A 190 16.50 -2.92 26.30
N ILE A 191 16.79 -2.83 27.59
CA ILE A 191 17.91 -3.50 28.25
C ILE A 191 17.43 -4.86 28.72
N LEU A 192 18.16 -5.92 28.34
CA LEU A 192 18.02 -7.25 28.91
C LEU A 192 18.92 -7.36 30.14
N GLU A 193 18.29 -7.44 31.31
CA GLU A 193 18.98 -7.75 32.57
C GLU A 193 18.76 -9.22 32.93
N GLY A 194 19.83 -9.96 33.14
CA GLY A 194 19.76 -11.36 33.54
C GLY A 194 21.16 -11.89 33.81
N PRO A 195 21.29 -13.19 34.08
CA PRO A 195 22.62 -13.78 34.25
C PRO A 195 23.45 -13.61 32.98
N ASP A 196 24.64 -13.03 33.08
CA ASP A 196 25.48 -12.64 31.94
C ASP A 196 26.97 -12.94 32.15
N ASP A 197 27.29 -13.89 33.05
CA ASP A 197 28.66 -14.25 33.36
C ASP A 197 29.48 -14.57 32.09
N ASN A 198 30.78 -14.29 32.18
CA ASN A 198 31.74 -14.46 31.10
C ASN A 198 32.92 -15.33 31.58
N PRO A 199 33.45 -16.24 30.74
CA PRO A 199 34.66 -17.00 31.05
C PRO A 199 35.82 -16.17 31.58
N ASN A 200 35.97 -14.92 31.11
CA ASN A 200 37.06 -14.02 31.51
C ASN A 200 36.95 -13.49 32.95
N GLN A 201 35.82 -13.71 33.63
CA GLN A 201 35.61 -13.30 35.02
C GLN A 201 36.16 -14.30 36.04
N VAL A 202 36.64 -15.46 35.58
CA VAL A 202 37.19 -16.53 36.44
C VAL A 202 38.66 -16.82 36.09
N PRO A 203 39.42 -17.50 36.97
CA PRO A 203 40.79 -17.91 36.66
C PRO A 203 40.86 -18.82 35.43
N GLN A 204 41.76 -18.51 34.49
CA GLN A 204 41.92 -19.26 33.24
C GLN A 204 42.81 -20.48 33.45
N ILE A 205 42.20 -21.66 33.64
CA ILE A 205 42.92 -22.91 33.96
C ILE A 205 43.18 -23.75 32.71
N GLY A 206 42.35 -23.66 31.69
CA GLY A 206 42.49 -24.42 30.45
C GLY A 206 41.97 -25.86 30.55
N TYR A 207 42.33 -26.65 29.55
CA TYR A 207 42.11 -28.10 29.51
C TYR A 207 43.08 -28.81 30.47
N ASN A 208 42.77 -28.82 31.77
CA ASN A 208 43.70 -29.30 32.78
C ASN A 208 43.05 -30.30 33.74
N CYS A 209 42.96 -31.56 33.30
CA CYS A 209 42.42 -32.63 34.15
C CYS A 209 43.26 -32.85 35.41
N THR A 210 44.59 -32.80 35.32
CA THR A 210 45.46 -32.99 36.49
C THR A 210 45.13 -32.00 37.61
N TYR A 211 44.90 -30.73 37.28
CA TYR A 211 44.50 -29.72 38.25
C TYR A 211 43.15 -30.04 38.89
N TRP A 212 42.13 -30.29 38.07
CA TRP A 212 40.77 -30.50 38.57
C TRP A 212 40.61 -31.84 39.32
N GLU A 213 41.28 -32.90 38.87
CA GLU A 213 41.31 -34.18 39.57
C GLU A 213 41.98 -34.04 40.93
N SER A 214 43.11 -33.33 41.00
CA SER A 214 43.77 -33.01 42.28
C SER A 214 42.88 -32.18 43.21
N TYR A 215 42.15 -31.19 42.67
CA TYR A 215 41.20 -30.41 43.45
C TYR A 215 40.06 -31.28 44.00
N VAL A 216 39.49 -32.18 43.19
CA VAL A 216 38.46 -33.13 43.63
C VAL A 216 39.00 -34.06 44.73
N ASP A 217 40.23 -34.54 44.58
CA ASP A 217 40.79 -35.49 45.54
C ASP A 217 41.12 -34.83 46.89
N ASN A 218 41.66 -33.61 46.87
CA ASN A 218 42.20 -32.95 48.06
C ASN A 218 41.25 -31.93 48.71
N ASN A 219 40.33 -31.32 47.96
CA ASN A 219 39.52 -30.20 48.45
C ASN A 219 38.02 -30.50 48.51
N VAL A 220 37.55 -31.62 47.97
CA VAL A 220 36.14 -32.00 47.97
C VAL A 220 35.86 -33.11 48.98
N SER A 221 34.93 -32.85 49.91
CA SER A 221 34.46 -33.85 50.87
C SER A 221 33.36 -34.73 50.26
N ALA A 222 33.79 -35.83 49.64
CA ALA A 222 32.96 -36.77 48.91
C ALA A 222 33.47 -38.22 49.03
N SER A 223 32.58 -39.18 48.81
CA SER A 223 32.93 -40.60 48.75
C SER A 223 33.87 -40.88 47.56
N ALA A 224 34.58 -42.01 47.59
CA ALA A 224 35.47 -42.39 46.50
C ALA A 224 34.73 -42.50 45.15
N GLU A 225 33.52 -43.06 45.18
CA GLU A 225 32.69 -43.23 43.98
C GLU A 225 32.12 -41.88 43.50
N GLU A 226 31.70 -40.97 44.39
CA GLU A 226 31.30 -39.60 44.03
C GLU A 226 32.46 -38.84 43.36
N LYS A 227 33.66 -38.92 43.94
CA LYS A 227 34.88 -38.32 43.35
C LYS A 227 35.17 -38.92 41.97
N GLN A 228 35.07 -40.23 41.82
CA GLN A 228 35.28 -40.91 40.54
C GLN A 228 34.26 -40.44 39.49
N TRP A 229 32.98 -40.33 39.85
CA TRP A 229 31.94 -39.81 38.96
C TRP A 229 32.23 -38.36 38.53
N LEU A 230 32.57 -37.47 39.47
CA LEU A 230 32.89 -36.08 39.16
C LEU A 230 34.08 -35.98 38.19
N LYS A 231 35.16 -36.73 38.47
CA LYS A 231 36.37 -36.75 37.63
C LYS A 231 36.09 -37.30 36.24
N PHE A 232 35.30 -38.38 36.15
CA PHE A 232 34.91 -38.94 34.86
C PHE A 232 34.05 -37.96 34.06
N THR A 233 33.10 -37.31 34.71
CA THR A 233 32.15 -36.43 34.03
C THR A 233 32.85 -35.20 33.47
N MET A 234 33.64 -34.48 34.28
CA MET A 234 34.35 -33.29 33.80
C MET A 234 35.32 -33.58 32.64
N LYS A 235 35.93 -34.77 32.63
CA LYS A 235 36.82 -35.22 31.56
C LYS A 235 36.07 -35.42 30.24
N TRP A 236 34.90 -36.04 30.29
CA TRP A 236 34.15 -36.37 29.07
C TRP A 236 33.22 -35.26 28.57
N GLU A 237 32.75 -34.38 29.46
CA GLU A 237 31.86 -33.28 29.09
C GLU A 237 32.63 -32.08 28.52
N SER A 238 33.73 -31.67 29.17
CA SER A 238 34.47 -30.47 28.75
C SER A 238 35.96 -30.67 28.54
N GLY A 239 36.49 -31.89 28.72
CA GLY A 239 37.93 -32.10 28.73
C GLY A 239 38.62 -31.42 29.92
N CYS A 240 37.92 -31.30 31.05
CA CYS A 240 38.37 -30.61 32.25
C CYS A 240 38.69 -29.13 32.04
N ASN A 241 37.90 -28.45 31.21
CA ASN A 241 37.94 -27.00 31.05
C ASN A 241 36.74 -26.37 31.78
N ALA A 242 36.99 -25.53 32.78
CA ALA A 242 35.95 -24.94 33.62
C ALA A 242 35.34 -23.67 33.04
N GLU A 243 36.15 -22.94 32.29
CA GLU A 243 35.80 -21.76 31.53
C GLU A 243 35.21 -22.10 30.14
N SER A 244 34.89 -23.39 29.92
CA SER A 244 34.44 -23.90 28.62
C SER A 244 33.15 -23.20 28.19
N ASN A 245 33.28 -22.44 27.11
CA ASN A 245 32.17 -21.77 26.42
C ASN A 245 32.11 -22.20 24.94
N LYS A 246 32.62 -23.41 24.63
CA LYS A 246 32.72 -23.92 23.25
C LYS A 246 31.36 -24.26 22.65
N HIS A 247 30.41 -24.70 23.47
CA HIS A 247 29.07 -25.00 23.02
C HIS A 247 28.20 -23.73 23.09
N SER A 248 27.35 -23.53 22.08
CA SER A 248 26.42 -22.39 22.05
C SER A 248 25.53 -22.35 23.30
N TYR A 249 25.14 -23.52 23.78
CA TYR A 249 24.21 -23.69 24.90
C TYR A 249 24.89 -23.99 26.26
N TYR A 250 25.53 -25.14 26.42
CA TYR A 250 26.08 -25.60 27.70
C TYR A 250 27.41 -24.95 28.10
N LYS A 251 27.68 -24.87 29.41
CA LYS A 251 28.82 -24.13 29.98
C LYS A 251 29.62 -24.93 31.02
N GLY A 252 30.93 -24.72 31.01
CA GLY A 252 31.87 -25.16 32.04
C GLY A 252 32.21 -26.66 32.09
N LEU A 253 32.81 -27.09 33.22
CA LEU A 253 33.31 -28.44 33.51
C LEU A 253 32.29 -29.54 33.20
N PHE A 254 31.05 -29.33 33.64
CA PHE A 254 29.99 -30.32 33.55
C PHE A 254 28.95 -29.97 32.49
N GLN A 255 29.24 -29.01 31.61
CA GLN A 255 28.33 -28.60 30.53
C GLN A 255 26.92 -28.29 31.06
N TRP A 256 26.83 -27.38 32.03
CA TRP A 256 25.56 -26.97 32.63
C TRP A 256 24.70 -26.17 31.68
N ASP A 257 23.39 -26.43 31.74
CA ASP A 257 22.35 -25.55 31.21
C ASP A 257 22.34 -24.25 32.03
N PRO A 258 22.52 -23.08 31.39
CA PRO A 258 22.56 -21.82 32.13
C PRO A 258 21.25 -21.48 32.84
N CYS A 259 20.10 -21.75 32.23
CA CYS A 259 18.81 -21.48 32.87
C CYS A 259 18.62 -22.32 34.13
N LEU A 260 18.93 -23.62 34.05
CA LEU A 260 18.87 -24.52 35.19
C LEU A 260 19.88 -24.13 36.29
N TRP A 261 21.07 -23.69 35.88
CA TRP A 261 22.10 -23.23 36.82
C TRP A 261 21.62 -22.01 37.60
N TYR A 262 21.21 -20.94 36.93
CA TYR A 262 20.84 -19.68 37.59
C TYR A 262 19.48 -19.74 38.28
N GLU A 263 18.60 -20.68 37.91
CA GLU A 263 17.39 -20.96 38.69
C GLU A 263 17.73 -21.53 40.07
N GLN A 264 18.77 -22.37 40.16
CA GLN A 264 19.15 -23.04 41.40
C GLN A 264 20.22 -22.27 42.19
N PHE A 265 21.11 -21.58 41.49
CA PHE A 265 22.31 -20.93 42.02
C PHE A 265 22.47 -19.52 41.41
N PRO A 266 21.53 -18.60 41.65
CA PRO A 266 21.46 -17.32 40.94
C PRO A 266 22.69 -16.41 41.13
N ASN A 267 23.46 -16.61 42.21
CA ASN A 267 24.60 -15.77 42.56
C ASN A 267 25.96 -16.42 42.26
N ASP A 268 25.98 -17.67 41.78
CA ASP A 268 27.24 -18.35 41.49
C ASP A 268 27.59 -18.20 40.00
N ASN A 269 28.86 -17.90 39.73
CA ASN A 269 29.35 -17.83 38.35
C ASN A 269 29.43 -19.23 37.73
N ILE A 270 28.72 -19.44 36.61
CA ILE A 270 28.65 -20.74 35.94
C ILE A 270 30.01 -21.24 35.41
N PHE A 271 30.98 -20.35 35.22
CA PHE A 271 32.34 -20.68 34.78
C PHE A 271 33.31 -20.93 35.95
N ASP A 272 32.92 -20.67 37.20
CA ASP A 272 33.78 -20.97 38.36
C ASP A 272 33.82 -22.48 38.60
N GLY A 273 34.91 -23.13 38.20
CA GLY A 273 35.06 -24.58 38.30
C GLY A 273 34.93 -25.13 39.73
N LYS A 274 35.31 -24.35 40.75
CA LYS A 274 35.14 -24.79 42.16
C LYS A 274 33.67 -24.81 42.53
N LYS A 275 32.93 -23.77 42.16
CA LYS A 275 31.47 -23.71 42.35
C LYS A 275 30.77 -24.81 41.56
N GLN A 276 31.17 -25.04 40.32
CA GLN A 276 30.61 -26.10 39.48
C GLN A 276 30.75 -27.48 40.13
N ILE A 277 31.94 -27.83 40.67
CA ILE A 277 32.16 -29.10 41.37
C ILE A 277 31.28 -29.17 42.62
N GLN A 278 31.26 -28.11 43.43
CA GLN A 278 30.46 -28.04 44.65
C GLN A 278 28.96 -28.23 44.36
N ARG A 279 28.42 -27.53 43.35
CA ARG A 279 27.00 -27.57 42.98
C ARG A 279 26.60 -28.86 42.30
N THR A 280 27.48 -29.45 41.50
CA THR A 280 27.26 -30.76 40.90
C THR A 280 27.14 -31.83 41.97
N LEU A 281 28.06 -31.87 42.94
CA LEU A 281 27.97 -32.81 44.06
C LEU A 281 26.70 -32.59 44.90
N ALA A 282 26.38 -31.32 45.23
CA ALA A 282 25.17 -31.00 45.97
C ALA A 282 23.90 -31.48 45.25
N LYS A 283 23.85 -31.32 43.92
CA LYS A 283 22.73 -31.75 43.10
C LYS A 283 22.59 -33.26 43.01
N LEU A 284 23.70 -34.00 42.89
CA LEU A 284 23.71 -35.47 42.95
C LEU A 284 23.14 -35.96 44.28
N ARG A 285 23.59 -35.36 45.40
CA ARG A 285 23.09 -35.69 46.75
C ARG A 285 21.63 -35.30 46.97
N ALA A 286 21.12 -34.31 46.23
CA ALA A 286 19.70 -33.96 46.22
C ALA A 286 18.83 -34.92 45.39
N GLY A 287 19.40 -36.02 44.88
CA GLY A 287 18.67 -37.05 44.13
C GLY A 287 18.62 -36.84 42.62
N ALA A 288 19.45 -35.94 42.07
CA ALA A 288 19.56 -35.81 40.64
C ALA A 288 20.13 -37.08 40.01
N ARG A 289 19.55 -37.49 38.88
CA ARG A 289 19.92 -38.73 38.19
C ARG A 289 20.87 -38.43 37.03
N PRO A 290 22.13 -38.90 37.08
CA PRO A 290 23.12 -38.75 36.02
C PRO A 290 22.64 -39.17 34.63
N GLN A 291 21.78 -40.19 34.54
CA GLN A 291 21.22 -40.68 33.28
C GLN A 291 20.41 -39.63 32.49
N TYR A 292 19.88 -38.60 33.16
CA TYR A 292 19.10 -37.54 32.50
C TYR A 292 19.92 -36.26 32.32
N MET A 293 20.86 -35.99 33.23
CA MET A 293 21.69 -34.79 33.17
C MET A 293 22.89 -34.94 32.23
N TRP A 294 23.53 -36.11 32.24
CA TRP A 294 24.72 -36.43 31.45
C TRP A 294 24.56 -37.80 30.76
N PRO A 295 23.54 -37.98 29.89
CA PRO A 295 23.13 -39.29 29.40
C PRO A 295 24.24 -40.07 28.68
N ALA A 296 24.99 -39.39 27.81
CA ALA A 296 26.06 -40.01 27.04
C ALA A 296 27.24 -40.42 27.92
N VAL A 297 27.62 -39.55 28.85
CA VAL A 297 28.74 -39.80 29.78
C VAL A 297 28.36 -40.84 30.82
N TYR A 298 27.13 -40.82 31.32
CA TYR A 298 26.58 -41.85 32.20
C TYR A 298 26.64 -43.23 31.53
N LYS A 299 26.18 -43.36 30.27
CA LYS A 299 26.26 -44.64 29.53
C LYS A 299 27.70 -45.15 29.42
N LYS A 300 28.67 -44.25 29.18
CA LYS A 300 30.10 -44.61 29.14
C LYS A 300 30.64 -45.02 30.51
N TYR A 301 30.23 -44.32 31.55
CA TYR A 301 30.62 -44.64 32.92
C TYR A 301 30.15 -46.03 33.31
N VAL A 302 28.86 -46.33 33.11
CA VAL A 302 28.27 -47.63 33.46
C VAL A 302 28.96 -48.77 32.70
N ALA A 303 29.29 -48.57 31.43
CA ALA A 303 30.04 -49.55 30.66
C ALA A 303 31.47 -49.80 31.18
N THR A 304 32.07 -48.82 31.86
CA THR A 304 33.47 -48.89 32.35
C THR A 304 33.56 -49.37 33.79
N TYR A 305 32.65 -48.93 34.66
CA TYR A 305 32.73 -49.09 36.11
C TYR A 305 31.52 -49.77 36.74
N GLY A 306 30.47 -50.05 35.97
CA GLY A 306 29.19 -50.54 36.48
C GLY A 306 28.27 -49.42 36.96
N GLU A 307 27.10 -49.82 37.47
CA GLU A 307 26.05 -48.91 37.91
C GLU A 307 26.45 -48.14 39.19
N LEU A 308 26.01 -46.89 39.29
CA LEU A 308 26.29 -46.05 40.46
C LEU A 308 25.52 -46.56 41.68
N SER A 309 26.22 -46.78 42.79
CA SER A 309 25.66 -47.45 43.98
C SER A 309 24.51 -46.66 44.63
N TRP A 310 24.54 -45.33 44.51
CA TRP A 310 23.53 -44.42 45.07
C TRP A 310 22.32 -44.16 44.17
N LEU A 311 22.24 -44.78 42.99
CA LEU A 311 21.06 -44.70 42.10
C LEU A 311 20.07 -45.86 42.28
N LYS A 312 20.43 -46.85 43.12
CA LYS A 312 19.60 -48.01 43.43
C LYS A 312 18.52 -47.71 44.46
#